data_AF-A0A6F9X1H4-F1
#
_entry.id   AF-A0A6F9X1H4-F1
#
_cell.length_a   1.000
_cell.length_b   1.000
_cell.length_c   1.000
_cell.angle_alpha   90.00
_cell.angle_beta   90.00
_cell.angle_gamma   90.00
#
_symmetry.space_group_name_H-M   'P 1'
#
loop_
_entity.id
_entity.type
_entity.pdbx_description
1 polymer ?
#
loop_
_entity_poly.entity_id
_entity_poly.type
_entity_poly.pdbx_seq_one_letter_code
_entity_poly.pdbx_strand_id
1 'polypeptide(L)'
;MKQESTEATACNIRAWMALRKVTNGKVATAAKVSLVMVSYVINSHRVSAPVIKTIARLCRVSVADLLAGPEAAEQNSRRAA
;
A
#
# COMPACT_ATOMS: atom_id res chain seq x y z
N MET A 1 17.34 -17.02 5.59
CA MET A 1 16.45 -16.70 4.45
C MET A 1 16.06 -15.23 4.56
N LYS A 2 16.27 -14.44 3.51
CA LYS A 2 16.16 -12.97 3.52
C LYS A 2 14.69 -12.53 3.67
N GLN A 3 14.29 -12.09 4.87
CA GLN A 3 12.91 -11.72 5.23
C GLN A 3 12.65 -10.20 5.23
N GLU A 4 13.65 -9.37 4.88
CA GLU A 4 13.59 -7.89 5.01
C GLU A 4 12.64 -7.20 4.01
N SER A 5 12.35 -7.81 2.85
CA SER A 5 11.64 -7.12 1.76
C SER A 5 10.14 -6.96 1.98
N THR A 6 9.49 -7.89 2.70
CA THR A 6 8.03 -7.88 2.92
C THR A 6 7.62 -6.88 4.00
N GLU A 7 8.46 -6.70 5.01
CA GLU A 7 8.18 -5.80 6.14
C GLU A 7 8.31 -4.33 5.74
N ALA A 8 9.34 -4.00 4.95
CA ALA A 8 9.52 -2.67 4.36
C ALA A 8 8.32 -2.27 3.49
N THR A 9 7.83 -3.18 2.64
CA THR A 9 6.71 -2.88 1.74
C THR A 9 5.39 -2.72 2.51
N ALA A 10 5.16 -3.51 3.56
CA ALA A 10 4.01 -3.32 4.45
C ALA A 10 4.07 -1.95 5.16
N CYS A 11 5.26 -1.53 5.59
CA CYS A 11 5.50 -0.21 6.18
C CYS A 11 5.14 0.92 5.20
N ASN A 12 5.63 0.82 3.96
CA ASN A 12 5.36 1.79 2.88
C ASN A 12 3.86 1.97 2.61
N ILE A 13 3.12 0.85 2.50
CA ILE A 13 1.67 0.88 2.31
C ILE A 13 0.98 1.61 3.47
N ARG A 14 1.35 1.28 4.72
CA ARG A 14 0.77 1.92 5.91
C ARG A 14 1.10 3.41 5.97
N ALA A 15 2.31 3.82 5.60
CA ALA A 15 2.71 5.21 5.55
C ALA A 15 1.84 6.01 4.56
N TRP A 16 1.61 5.48 3.35
CA TRP A 16 0.70 6.08 2.38
C TRP A 16 -0.75 6.18 2.87
N MET A 17 -1.24 5.12 3.50
CA MET A 17 -2.58 5.10 4.08
C MET A 17 -2.74 6.15 5.19
N ALA A 18 -1.73 6.31 6.03
CA ALA A 18 -1.71 7.33 7.08
C ALA A 18 -1.71 8.75 6.48
N LEU A 19 -0.83 9.04 5.52
CA LEU A 19 -0.74 10.34 4.83
C LEU A 19 -2.07 10.73 4.15
N ARG A 20 -2.78 9.76 3.59
CA ARG A 20 -4.03 9.98 2.84
C ARG A 20 -5.29 9.77 3.69
N LYS A 21 -5.17 9.51 5.00
CA LYS A 21 -6.29 9.23 5.92
C LYS A 21 -7.20 8.10 5.42
N VAL A 22 -6.58 7.06 4.86
CA VAL A 22 -7.24 5.84 4.39
C VAL A 22 -7.16 4.78 5.49
N THR A 23 -8.31 4.23 5.89
CA THR A 23 -8.37 3.19 6.92
C THR A 23 -8.58 1.82 6.29
N ASN A 24 -8.20 0.75 7.00
CA ASN A 24 -8.45 -0.62 6.55
C ASN A 24 -9.95 -0.88 6.30
N GLY A 25 -10.84 -0.23 7.06
CA GLY A 25 -12.29 -0.28 6.83
C GLY A 25 -12.71 0.31 5.48
N LYS A 26 -12.17 1.48 5.11
CA LYS A 26 -12.42 2.07 3.78
C LYS A 26 -11.94 1.16 2.65
N VAL A 27 -10.78 0.53 2.83
CA VAL A 27 -10.22 -0.42 1.86
C VAL A 27 -11.11 -1.66 1.74
N ALA A 28 -11.54 -2.23 2.88
CA ALA A 28 -12.40 -3.41 2.94
C ALA A 28 -13.72 -3.17 2.20
N THR A 29 -14.39 -2.04 2.46
CA THR A 29 -15.62 -1.65 1.77
C THR A 29 -15.40 -1.44 0.28
N ALA A 30 -14.34 -0.72 -0.11
CA ALA A 30 -14.05 -0.42 -1.51
C ALA A 30 -13.63 -1.65 -2.33
N ALA A 31 -12.96 -2.62 -1.70
CA ALA A 31 -12.53 -3.87 -2.33
C ALA A 31 -13.55 -5.01 -2.16
N LYS A 32 -14.66 -4.78 -1.43
CA LYS A 32 -15.67 -5.80 -1.09
C LYS A 32 -15.06 -7.05 -0.42
N VAL A 33 -14.12 -6.85 0.50
CA VAL A 33 -13.44 -7.91 1.26
C VAL A 33 -13.56 -7.66 2.76
N SER A 34 -13.24 -8.67 3.58
CA SER A 34 -13.20 -8.50 5.03
C SER A 34 -12.00 -7.66 5.49
N LEU A 35 -12.15 -7.01 6.64
CA LEU A 35 -11.06 -6.28 7.32
C LEU A 35 -9.85 -7.19 7.61
N VAL A 36 -10.11 -8.46 7.95
CA VAL A 36 -9.07 -9.48 8.18
C VAL A 36 -8.27 -9.73 6.90
N MET A 37 -8.94 -9.83 5.76
CA MET A 37 -8.27 -9.98 4.45
C MET A 37 -7.40 -8.77 4.12
N VAL A 38 -7.86 -7.55 4.41
CA VAL A 38 -7.05 -6.33 4.20
C VAL A 38 -5.78 -6.36 5.04
N SER A 39 -5.89 -6.66 6.34
CA SER A 39 -4.72 -6.78 7.23
C SER A 39 -3.78 -7.89 6.77
N TYR A 40 -4.32 -9.05 6.37
CA TYR A 40 -3.53 -10.15 5.84
C TYR A 40 -2.74 -9.75 4.58
N VAL A 41 -3.38 -9.05 3.63
CA VAL A 41 -2.73 -8.58 2.40
C VAL A 41 -1.63 -7.58 2.70
N ILE A 42 -1.88 -6.60 3.58
CA ILE A 42 -0.88 -5.58 3.95
C ILE A 42 0.33 -6.24 4.62
N ASN A 43 0.11 -7.19 5.52
CA ASN A 43 1.18 -7.81 6.32
C ASN A 43 1.92 -8.94 5.60
N SER A 44 1.23 -9.70 4.76
CA SER A 44 1.79 -10.92 4.14
C SER A 44 2.22 -10.72 2.70
N HIS A 45 1.84 -9.60 2.07
CA HIS A 45 2.12 -9.28 0.66
C HIS A 45 1.70 -10.35 -0.36
N ARG A 46 0.94 -11.35 0.08
CA ARG A 46 0.55 -12.49 -0.74
C ARG A 46 -0.94 -12.38 -1.06
N VAL A 47 -1.21 -12.37 -2.37
CA VAL A 47 -2.41 -12.93 -3.02
C VAL A 47 -3.52 -11.96 -3.46
N SER A 48 -3.51 -10.66 -3.17
CA SER A 48 -4.58 -9.79 -3.72
C SER A 48 -4.11 -8.50 -4.38
N ALA A 49 -3.71 -8.61 -5.65
CA ALA A 49 -3.58 -7.48 -6.57
C ALA A 49 -4.82 -6.55 -6.56
N PRO A 50 -6.07 -7.03 -6.41
CA PRO A 50 -7.25 -6.16 -6.25
C PRO A 50 -7.21 -5.25 -5.02
N VAL A 51 -6.77 -5.75 -3.85
CA VAL A 51 -6.70 -4.96 -2.61
C VAL A 51 -5.60 -3.91 -2.72
N ILE A 52 -4.40 -4.27 -3.21
CA ILE A 52 -3.31 -3.31 -3.41
C ILE A 52 -3.70 -2.22 -4.41
N LYS A 53 -4.33 -2.58 -5.54
CA LYS A 53 -4.87 -1.61 -6.50
C LYS A 53 -5.91 -0.69 -5.87
N THR A 54 -6.76 -1.22 -4.99
CA THR A 54 -7.76 -0.43 -4.26
C THR A 54 -7.08 0.56 -3.31
N ILE A 55 -6.06 0.14 -2.57
CA ILE A 55 -5.28 1.03 -1.69
C ILE A 55 -4.62 2.14 -2.50
N ALA A 56 -3.95 1.79 -3.60
CA ALA A 56 -3.29 2.77 -4.48
C ALA A 56 -4.28 3.83 -4.99
N ARG A 57 -5.46 3.37 -5.46
CA ARG A 57 -6.55 4.24 -5.91
C ARG A 57 -7.06 5.16 -4.79
N LEU A 58 -7.30 4.64 -3.59
CA LEU A 58 -7.75 5.44 -2.45
C LEU A 58 -6.68 6.43 -1.99
N CYS A 59 -5.40 6.07 -2.11
CA CYS A 59 -4.26 6.92 -1.78
C CYS A 59 -3.88 7.89 -2.91
N ARG A 60 -4.55 7.82 -4.08
CA ARG A 60 -4.27 8.63 -5.28
C ARG A 60 -2.80 8.57 -5.70
N VAL A 61 -2.23 7.36 -5.72
CA VAL A 61 -0.85 7.09 -6.14
C VAL A 61 -0.82 5.89 -7.09
N SER A 62 0.26 5.74 -7.85
CA SER A 62 0.47 4.53 -8.63
C SER A 62 0.74 3.34 -7.70
N VAL A 63 0.55 2.11 -8.20
CA VAL A 63 0.92 0.91 -7.44
C VAL A 63 2.44 0.88 -7.20
N ALA A 64 3.24 1.36 -8.15
CA ALA A 64 4.69 1.42 -7.98
C ALA A 64 5.08 2.35 -6.83
N ASP A 65 4.52 3.57 -6.78
CA ASP A 65 4.79 4.54 -5.71
C ASP A 65 4.27 4.06 -4.35
N LEU A 66 3.12 3.36 -4.35
CA LEU A 66 2.57 2.77 -3.14
C LEU A 66 3.54 1.75 -2.53
N LEU A 67 4.16 0.90 -3.35
CA LEU A 67 5.07 -0.15 -2.91
C LEU A 67 6.47 0.40 -2.59
N ALA A 68 6.94 1.40 -3.36
CA ALA A 68 8.21 2.08 -3.13
C ALA A 68 8.19 2.93 -1.85
N GLY A 69 7.01 3.40 -1.44
CA GLY A 69 6.82 4.25 -0.27
C GLY A 69 6.89 5.74 -0.58
N PRO A 70 6.45 6.59 0.36
CA PRO A 70 6.34 8.04 0.13
C PRO A 70 7.68 8.70 -0.19
N GLU A 71 8.73 8.31 0.53
CA GLU A 71 10.07 8.89 0.38
C GLU A 71 10.68 8.58 -1.00
N ALA A 72 10.59 7.32 -1.44
CA ALA A 72 11.05 6.93 -2.77
C ALA A 72 10.20 7.57 -3.89
N ALA A 73 8.89 7.74 -3.69
CA ALA A 73 8.02 8.41 -4.64
C ALA A 73 8.31 9.92 -4.75
N GLU A 74 8.62 10.59 -3.64
CA GLU A 74 9.07 11.99 -3.63
C GLU A 74 10.43 12.13 -4.32
N GLN A 75 11.36 11.21 -4.09
CA GLN A 75 12.64 11.18 -4.81
C GLN A 75 12.46 10.92 -6.32
N ASN A 76 11.56 10.00 -6.71
CA ASN A 76 11.20 9.75 -8.11
C ASN A 76 10.61 11.00 -8.77
N SER A 77 9.79 11.76 -8.04
CA SER A 77 9.19 13.01 -8.53
C SER A 77 10.23 14.12 -8.70
N ARG A 78 11.23 14.19 -7.82
CA ARG A 78 12.34 15.17 -7.92
C ARG A 78 13.36 14.84 -9.01
N ARG A 79 13.58 13.56 -9.31
CA ARG A 79 14.53 13.12 -10.35
C ARG A 79 13.97 13.26 -11.77
N ALA A 80 12.65 13.20 -11.92
CA ALA A 80 11.98 13.29 -13.23
C ALA A 80 11.70 14.73 -13.69
N ALA A 81 11.91 15.74 -12.83
CA ALA A 81 11.81 17.16 -13.12
C ALA A 81 13.19 17.77 -13.39
#